data_AF-A0A967V5T4-F1
#
_entry.id   AF-A0A967V5T4-F1
#
_cell.length_a   1.000
_cell.length_b   1.000
_cell.length_c   1.000
_cell.angle_alpha   90.00
_cell.angle_beta   90.00
_cell.angle_gamma   90.00
#
_symmetry.space_group_name_H-M   'P 1'
#
loop_
_entity.id
_entity.type
_entity.pdbx_description
1 polymer ?
#
loop_
_entity_poly.entity_id
_entity_poly.type
_entity_poly.pdbx_seq_one_letter_code
_entity_poly.pdbx_strand_id
1 'polypeptide(L)' 'LHVHLMLASAYIGRGLEEEAKAHAEEVLKINPNFSSSLFLKAMPYKYSAHLKSRIALYRKAGLPD' A
#
# COMPACT_ATOMS: atom_id res chain seq x y z
N LEU A 1 7.44 -7.17 -3.98
CA LEU A 1 6.98 -5.78 -3.77
C LEU A 1 5.55 -5.55 -4.27
N HIS A 2 5.29 -5.53 -5.59
CA HIS A 2 3.99 -5.14 -6.16
C HIS A 2 2.81 -6.03 -5.70
N VAL A 3 3.03 -7.35 -5.63
CA VAL A 3 2.01 -8.31 -5.17
C VAL A 3 1.64 -8.08 -3.70
N HIS A 4 2.62 -7.84 -2.82
CA HIS A 4 2.35 -7.52 -1.43
C HIS A 4 1.59 -6.20 -1.26
N LEU A 5 1.86 -5.18 -2.08
CA LEU A 5 1.08 -3.94 -2.09
C LEU A 5 -0.37 -4.19 -2.50
N MET A 6 -0.60 -4.99 -3.53
CA MET A 6 -1.96 -5.35 -3.95
C MET A 6 -2.70 -6.13 -2.86
N LEU A 7 -2.04 -7.10 -2.22
CA LEU A 7 -2.61 -7.88 -1.12
C LEU A 7 -2.91 -7.00 0.10
N ALA A 8 -1.98 -6.14 0.51
CA ALA A 8 -2.19 -5.18 1.60
C ALA A 8 -3.43 -4.30 1.36
N SER A 9 -3.56 -3.75 0.15
CA SER A 9 -4.76 -2.98 -0.25
C SER A 9 -6.05 -3.82 -0.27
N ALA A 10 -5.98 -5.07 -0.73
CA ALA A 10 -7.14 -5.93 -0.84
C ALA A 10 -7.65 -6.38 0.55
N TYR A 11 -6.75 -6.76 1.45
CA TYR A 11 -7.09 -7.19 2.80
C TYR A 11 -7.60 -6.04 3.66
N ILE A 12 -6.95 -4.87 3.60
CA ILE A 12 -7.41 -3.71 4.37
C ILE A 12 -8.78 -3.21 3.90
N GLY A 13 -9.06 -3.30 2.59
CA GLY A 13 -10.39 -3.02 2.03
C GLY A 13 -11.48 -4.01 2.46
N ARG A 14 -11.08 -5.21 2.88
CA ARG A 14 -11.98 -6.25 3.45
C ARG A 14 -12.05 -6.22 4.98
N GLY A 15 -11.38 -5.29 5.64
CA GLY A 15 -11.31 -5.21 7.10
C GLY A 15 -10.38 -6.25 7.75
N LEU A 16 -9.57 -6.96 6.95
CA LEU A 16 -8.58 -7.93 7.39
C LEU A 16 -7.26 -7.19 7.69
N GLU A 17 -7.23 -6.49 8.82
CA GLU A 17 -6.15 -5.54 9.14
C GLU A 17 -4.82 -6.24 9.44
N GLU A 18 -4.83 -7.40 10.09
CA GLU A 18 -3.61 -8.11 10.46
C GLU A 18 -2.90 -8.70 9.24
N GLU A 19 -3.65 -9.29 8.30
CA GLU A 19 -3.13 -9.77 7.02
C GLU A 19 -2.62 -8.62 6.16
N ALA A 20 -3.28 -7.46 6.21
CA ALA A 20 -2.79 -6.27 5.52
C ALA A 20 -1.45 -5.80 6.08
N LYS A 21 -1.30 -5.75 7.42
CA LYS A 21 -0.05 -5.39 8.09
C LYS A 21 1.07 -6.37 7.78
N ALA A 22 0.80 -7.67 7.81
CA ALA A 22 1.78 -8.70 7.46
C ALA A 22 2.36 -8.47 6.05
N HIS A 23 1.52 -8.13 5.07
CA HIS A 23 2.00 -7.80 3.73
C HIS A 23 2.69 -6.44 3.62
N ALA A 24 2.29 -5.45 4.43
CA ALA A 24 3.02 -4.18 4.53
C ALA A 24 4.43 -4.37 5.11
N GLU A 25 4.60 -5.25 6.09
CA GLU A 25 5.92 -5.60 6.61
C GLU A 25 6.81 -6.24 5.55
N GLU A 26 6.27 -7.16 4.73
CA GLU A 26 7.02 -7.74 3.61
C GLU A 26 7.44 -6.69 2.56
N VAL A 27 6.62 -5.66 2.33
CA VAL A 27 6.99 -4.51 1.48
C VAL A 27 8.20 -3.79 2.06
N LEU A 28 8.21 -3.54 3.37
CA LEU A 28 9.31 -2.84 4.05
C LEU A 28 10.58 -3.70 4.17
N LYS A 29 10.46 -5.02 4.30
CA LYS A 29 11.61 -5.94 4.21
C LYS A 29 12.27 -5.89 2.84
N ILE A 30 11.47 -5.83 1.77
CA ILE A 30 11.96 -5.78 0.38
C ILE A 30 12.50 -4.39 0.02
N ASN A 31 11.80 -3.33 0.46
CA ASN A 31 12.20 -1.95 0.24
C ASN A 31 12.02 -1.14 1.53
N PRO A 32 13.07 -1.02 2.36
CA PRO A 32 13.01 -0.27 3.62
C PRO A 32 12.70 1.22 3.43
N ASN A 33 13.04 1.78 2.27
CA ASN A 33 12.79 3.19 1.91
C ASN A 33 11.51 3.34 1.08
N PHE A 34 10.58 2.40 1.19
CA PHE A 34 9.32 2.48 0.48
C PHE A 34 8.56 3.76 0.88
N SER A 35 7.96 4.40 -0.11
CA SER A 35 7.13 5.59 0.07
C SER A 35 5.85 5.38 -0.74
N SER A 36 4.72 5.31 -0.03
CA SER A 36 3.41 5.11 -0.64
C SER A 36 3.07 6.22 -1.64
N SER A 37 3.48 7.46 -1.32
CA SER A 37 3.19 8.63 -2.15
C SER A 37 4.06 8.65 -3.42
N LEU A 38 5.35 8.31 -3.34
CA LEU A 38 6.24 8.22 -4.50
C LEU A 38 5.86 7.06 -5.40
N PHE A 39 5.60 5.89 -4.82
CA PHE A 39 5.18 4.70 -5.57
C PHE A 39 3.92 4.98 -6.40
N LEU A 40 2.94 5.63 -5.81
CA LEU A 40 1.69 5.94 -6.47
C LEU A 40 1.80 7.08 -7.51
N LYS A 41 2.71 8.05 -7.33
CA LYS A 41 3.03 9.06 -8.36
C LYS A 41 3.75 8.45 -9.57
N ALA A 42 4.54 7.41 -9.36
CA ALA A 42 5.26 6.71 -10.42
C ALA A 42 4.36 5.78 -11.25
N MET A 43 3.15 5.47 -10.78
CA MET A 43 2.21 4.60 -11.49
C MET A 43 1.54 5.35 -12.65
N PRO A 44 1.52 4.78 -13.88
CA PRO A 44 0.96 5.45 -15.05
C PRO A 44 -0.57 5.62 -15.00
N TYR A 45 -1.24 5.05 -13.99
CA TYR A 45 -2.70 5.02 -13.91
C TYR A 45 -3.28 6.31 -13.27
N LYS A 46 -3.82 7.17 -14.14
CA LYS A 46 -4.40 8.48 -13.84
C LYS A 46 -5.81 8.34 -13.22
N TYR A 47 -5.91 7.91 -11.97
CA TYR A 47 -7.15 8.01 -11.18
C TYR A 47 -6.89 8.78 -9.88
N SER A 48 -6.88 10.12 -9.99
CA SER A 48 -6.59 11.05 -8.88
C SER A 48 -7.47 10.86 -7.65
N ALA A 49 -8.72 10.40 -7.83
CA ALA A 49 -9.64 10.09 -6.73
C ALA A 49 -9.27 8.79 -6.01
N HIS A 50 -8.93 7.72 -6.75
CA HIS A 50 -8.51 6.43 -6.17
C HIS A 50 -7.09 6.48 -5.59
N LEU A 51 -6.26 7.42 -6.03
CA LEU A 51 -4.90 7.65 -5.53
C LEU A 51 -4.88 8.04 -4.04
N LYS A 52 -5.70 9.03 -3.64
CA LYS A 52 -5.82 9.44 -2.23
C LYS A 52 -6.39 8.30 -1.37
N SER A 53 -7.37 7.58 -1.91
CA SER A 53 -7.95 6.39 -1.26
C SER A 53 -6.90 5.29 -1.04
N ARG A 54 -6.05 5.00 -2.04
CA ARG A 54 -4.97 4.00 -1.87
C ARG A 54 -3.88 4.40 -0.90
N ILE A 55 -3.46 5.68 -0.88
CA ILE A 55 -2.51 6.14 0.15
C ILE A 55 -3.09 5.90 1.55
N ALA A 56 -4.37 6.23 1.76
CA ALA A 56 -5.02 5.99 3.05
C ALA A 56 -5.08 4.49 3.40
N LEU A 57 -5.38 3.62 2.44
CA LEU A 57 -5.38 2.17 2.65
C LEU A 57 -3.98 1.65 2.99
N TYR A 58 -2.94 2.13 2.29
CA TYR A 58 -1.55 1.77 2.58
C TYR A 58 -1.10 2.23 3.98
N ARG A 59 -1.41 3.47 4.36
CA ARG A 59 -1.13 3.96 5.73
C ARG A 59 -1.86 3.13 6.78
N LYS A 60 -3.12 2.77 6.53
CA LYS A 60 -3.90 1.93 7.44
C LYS A 60 -3.31 0.52 7.57
N ALA A 61 -2.72 0.00 6.50
CA ALA A 61 -1.97 -1.26 6.52
C ALA A 61 -0.56 -1.11 7.15
N GLY A 62 -0.12 0.09 7.55
CA GLY A 62 1.18 0.32 8.19
C GLY A 62 2.31 0.75 7.26
N LEU A 63 2.01 1.09 6.00
CA LEU A 63 3.03 1.59 5.07
C LEU A 63 3.29 3.10 5.23
N PRO A 64 4.56 3.53 5.21
CA PRO A 64 4.94 4.94 5.30
C PRO A 64 4.67 5.70 4.00
N ASP A 65 4.70 7.03 4.10
CA ASP A 65 4.46 7.97 2.99
C ASP A 65 5.61 8.18 2.04
#